data_AF-A0A816B1E9-F1
#
_entry.id   AF-A0A816B1E9-F1
#
_cell.length_a   1.000
_cell.length_b   1.000
_cell.length_c   1.000
_cell.angle_alpha   90.00
_cell.angle_beta   90.00
_cell.angle_gamma   90.00
#
_symmetry.space_group_name_H-M   'P 1'
#
loop_
_entity.id
_entity.type
_entity.pdbx_description
1 polymer ?
#
loop_
_entity_poly.entity_id
_entity_poly.type
_entity_poly.pdbx_seq_one_letter_code
_entity_poly.pdbx_strand_id
1 'polypeptide(L)'
;MLRLAHLLLFVSVTAAVTLPELNVIKQTTFKYSYSCQPPPLAYRDCALFLTDDSARQNEPELLYNGACGSKDYFEVHFAGSNFGVISDLGNVPLKEVTASKAFNFNNTVGEDNEFFATVPVVSEHTYAALIARDNIRALFVFRIENYQHNGPLTLSYAVKQYGINQSVQEAPGFSWNAPNH
;
A
#
# COMPACT_ATOMS: atom_id res chain seq x y z
N MET A 1 22.59 5.31 -57.12
CA MET A 1 21.63 5.79 -56.09
C MET A 1 21.72 4.85 -54.89
N LEU A 2 22.48 5.22 -53.86
CA LEU A 2 22.64 4.43 -52.62
C LEU A 2 21.67 4.99 -51.57
N ARG A 3 20.71 4.18 -51.09
CA ARG A 3 19.82 4.57 -49.99
C ARG A 3 20.46 4.16 -48.67
N LEU A 4 20.82 5.16 -47.86
CA LEU A 4 21.31 5.01 -46.50
C LEU A 4 20.12 4.67 -45.58
N ALA A 5 20.04 3.43 -45.11
CA ALA A 5 19.05 3.05 -44.10
C ALA A 5 19.55 3.51 -42.72
N HIS A 6 18.84 4.46 -42.11
CA HIS A 6 19.07 4.86 -40.73
C HIS A 6 18.47 3.81 -39.80
N LEU A 7 19.33 3.03 -39.17
CA LEU A 7 18.97 2.10 -38.10
C LEU A 7 18.77 2.91 -36.81
N LEU A 8 17.51 3.22 -36.48
CA LEU A 8 17.13 3.80 -35.20
C LEU A 8 17.22 2.72 -34.12
N LEU A 9 18.26 2.81 -33.29
CA LEU A 9 18.42 1.99 -32.10
C LEU A 9 17.53 2.56 -30.99
N PHE A 10 16.40 1.92 -30.69
CA PHE A 10 15.62 2.24 -29.49
C PHE A 10 16.30 1.61 -28.28
N VAL A 11 17.02 2.43 -27.51
CA VAL A 11 17.50 2.05 -26.18
C VAL A 11 16.34 2.24 -25.21
N SER A 12 15.64 1.15 -24.89
CA SER A 12 14.66 1.15 -23.80
C SER A 12 15.41 1.19 -22.47
N VAL A 13 15.43 2.35 -21.81
CA VAL A 13 15.85 2.45 -20.41
C VAL A 13 14.72 1.87 -19.57
N THR A 14 14.88 0.63 -19.11
CA THR A 14 14.01 0.11 -18.06
C THR A 14 14.36 0.86 -16.78
N ALA A 15 13.49 1.78 -16.36
CA ALA A 15 13.62 2.40 -15.06
C ALA A 15 13.62 1.29 -14.00
N ALA A 16 14.73 1.11 -13.29
CA ALA A 16 14.81 0.14 -12.22
C ALA A 16 13.73 0.49 -11.18
N VAL A 17 12.84 -0.46 -10.89
CA VAL A 17 11.84 -0.30 -9.83
C VAL A 17 12.61 -0.26 -8.51
N THR A 18 12.63 0.90 -7.85
CA THR A 18 13.18 1.01 -6.49
C THR A 18 12.25 0.28 -5.54
N LEU A 19 12.72 -0.81 -4.97
CA LEU A 19 11.96 -1.66 -4.05
C LEU A 19 12.16 -1.17 -2.61
N PRO A 20 11.14 -1.32 -1.74
CA PRO A 20 11.28 -0.96 -0.35
C PRO A 20 12.24 -1.91 0.38
N GLU A 21 13.05 -1.36 1.28
CA GLU A 21 13.89 -2.17 2.17
C GLU A 21 13.03 -3.00 3.13
N LEU A 22 13.37 -4.28 3.25
CA LEU A 22 12.69 -5.19 4.18
C LEU A 22 13.16 -4.98 5.62
N ASN A 23 12.21 -5.01 6.55
CA ASN A 23 12.43 -4.96 8.00
C ASN A 23 13.12 -3.69 8.53
N VAL A 24 13.23 -2.65 7.71
CA VAL A 24 13.73 -1.33 8.14
C VAL A 24 12.54 -0.49 8.57
N ILE A 25 12.59 0.03 9.81
CA ILE A 25 11.58 0.94 10.32
C ILE A 25 11.83 2.33 9.72
N LYS A 26 10.84 2.84 9.00
CA LYS A 26 10.81 4.19 8.45
C LYS A 26 9.68 4.97 9.12
N GLN A 27 9.74 6.29 9.03
CA GLN A 27 8.71 7.17 9.55
C GLN A 27 8.21 8.06 8.42
N THR A 28 6.90 8.31 8.41
CA THR A 28 6.29 9.29 7.53
C THR A 28 5.25 10.11 8.28
N THR A 29 4.98 11.31 7.77
CA THR A 29 3.98 12.21 8.32
C THR A 29 3.03 12.64 7.21
N PHE A 30 1.75 12.37 7.42
CA PHE A 30 0.65 12.92 6.66
C PHE A 30 0.25 14.26 7.29
N LYS A 31 -0.10 15.23 6.46
CA LYS A 31 -0.47 16.58 6.91
C LYS A 31 -1.95 16.69 7.24
N TYR A 32 -2.81 16.01 6.47
CA TYR A 32 -4.26 16.08 6.57
C TYR A 32 -4.86 14.75 6.11
N SER A 33 -6.11 14.48 6.49
CA SER A 33 -6.88 13.41 5.85
C SER A 33 -7.28 13.82 4.42
N TYR A 34 -7.27 12.86 3.50
CA TYR A 34 -7.40 13.13 2.06
C TYR A 34 -8.63 13.97 1.69
N SER A 35 -9.80 13.67 2.25
CA SER A 35 -11.02 14.40 1.88
C SER A 35 -11.16 15.77 2.56
N CYS A 36 -10.19 16.16 3.40
CA CYS A 36 -10.14 17.47 4.09
C CYS A 36 -8.98 18.35 3.71
N GLN A 37 -8.15 17.91 2.78
CA GLN A 37 -7.01 18.69 2.35
C GLN A 37 -7.47 19.96 1.58
N PRO A 38 -6.77 21.09 1.77
CA PRO A 38 -6.98 22.26 0.93
C PRO A 38 -6.48 21.98 -0.50
N PRO A 39 -7.14 22.51 -1.54
CA PRO A 39 -6.66 22.36 -2.93
C PRO A 39 -5.24 22.93 -3.14
N PRO A 40 -4.45 22.37 -4.08
CA PRO A 40 -4.78 21.21 -4.92
C PRO A 40 -4.69 19.88 -4.14
N LEU A 41 -5.61 18.96 -4.41
CA LEU A 41 -5.59 17.62 -3.81
C LEU A 41 -4.34 16.87 -4.27
N ALA A 42 -3.52 16.38 -3.34
CA ALA A 42 -2.30 15.65 -3.65
C ALA A 42 -2.09 14.50 -2.65
N TYR A 43 -2.04 13.27 -3.16
CA TYR A 43 -1.83 12.09 -2.30
C TYR A 43 -0.54 12.15 -1.49
N ARG A 44 0.51 12.81 -1.98
CA ARG A 44 1.81 12.91 -1.27
C ARG A 44 1.71 13.46 0.16
N ASP A 45 0.68 14.24 0.46
CA ASP A 45 0.50 14.89 1.76
C ASP A 45 -0.40 14.07 2.71
N CYS A 46 -0.99 12.96 2.23
CA CYS A 46 -1.94 12.14 2.99
C CYS A 46 -1.83 10.62 2.73
N ALA A 47 -0.82 10.18 2.00
CA ALA A 47 -0.70 8.81 1.55
C ALA A 47 0.75 8.31 1.63
N LEU A 48 0.90 7.00 1.79
CA LEU A 48 2.19 6.31 1.75
C LEU A 48 2.38 5.67 0.38
N PHE A 49 3.55 5.91 -0.20
CA PHE A 49 4.03 5.22 -1.39
C PHE A 49 5.22 4.34 -1.00
N LEU A 50 5.15 3.03 -1.30
CA LEU A 50 6.22 2.07 -1.02
C LEU A 50 7.23 1.97 -2.16
N THR A 51 6.83 2.32 -3.39
CA THR A 51 7.70 2.28 -4.56
C THR A 51 7.64 3.60 -5.34
N ASP A 52 8.70 3.92 -6.07
CA ASP A 52 8.73 5.06 -6.99
C ASP A 52 7.69 4.92 -8.10
N ASP A 53 7.36 3.69 -8.48
CA ASP A 53 6.39 3.41 -9.53
C ASP A 53 4.98 3.78 -9.09
N SER A 54 4.60 3.35 -7.89
CA SER A 54 3.35 3.73 -7.23
C SER A 54 3.23 5.26 -7.08
N ALA A 55 4.33 5.93 -6.72
CA ALA A 55 4.39 7.38 -6.62
C ALA A 55 4.19 8.09 -7.97
N ARG A 56 4.83 7.60 -9.05
CA ARG A 56 4.66 8.16 -10.40
C ARG A 56 3.26 7.95 -10.95
N GLN A 57 2.67 6.79 -10.68
CA GLN A 57 1.30 6.46 -11.10
C GLN A 57 0.23 7.11 -10.22
N ASN A 58 0.64 7.77 -9.13
CA ASN A 58 -0.26 8.40 -8.16
C ASN A 58 -1.23 7.37 -7.53
N GLU A 59 -0.72 6.16 -7.29
CA GLU A 59 -1.43 5.04 -6.71
C GLU A 59 -0.81 4.66 -5.35
N PRO A 60 -1.16 5.32 -4.25
CA PRO A 60 -0.53 5.06 -2.95
C PRO A 60 -0.90 3.69 -2.41
N GLU A 61 -0.01 3.06 -1.63
CA GLU A 61 -0.27 1.81 -0.93
C GLU A 61 -1.17 1.96 0.30
N LEU A 62 -1.14 3.12 0.95
CA LEU A 62 -1.97 3.44 2.11
C LEU A 62 -2.45 4.88 1.97
N LEU A 63 -3.73 5.14 2.20
CA LEU A 63 -4.27 6.49 2.27
C LEU A 63 -4.85 6.72 3.65
N TYR A 64 -4.49 7.87 4.22
CA TYR A 64 -5.16 8.44 5.36
C TYR A 64 -6.33 9.29 4.86
N ASN A 65 -7.54 8.77 5.04
CA ASN A 65 -8.77 9.34 4.52
C ASN A 65 -9.74 9.68 5.67
N GLY A 66 -10.78 10.44 5.37
CA GLY A 66 -11.71 10.99 6.34
C GLY A 66 -12.40 12.23 5.77
N ALA A 67 -13.73 12.28 5.87
CA ALA A 67 -14.51 13.47 5.53
C ALA A 67 -14.47 14.48 6.68
N CYS A 68 -14.68 15.76 6.39
CA CYS A 68 -14.43 16.79 7.41
C CYS A 68 -15.43 16.75 8.55
N GLY A 69 -14.92 16.53 9.75
CA GLY A 69 -15.69 16.29 10.96
C GLY A 69 -16.16 14.84 11.15
N SER A 70 -15.85 13.94 10.21
CA SER A 70 -16.14 12.51 10.31
C SER A 70 -14.87 11.74 10.66
N LYS A 71 -15.00 10.62 11.36
CA LYS A 71 -13.84 9.80 11.79
C LYS A 71 -12.87 9.52 10.64
N ASP A 72 -11.58 9.73 10.90
CA ASP A 72 -10.54 9.34 9.96
C ASP A 72 -10.34 7.81 9.95
N TYR A 73 -9.92 7.30 8.81
CA TYR A 73 -9.66 5.89 8.58
C TYR A 73 -8.49 5.70 7.62
N PHE A 74 -7.92 4.50 7.63
CA PHE A 74 -7.00 4.05 6.61
C PHE A 74 -7.73 3.20 5.58
N GLU A 75 -7.28 3.34 4.33
CA GLU A 75 -7.68 2.47 3.24
C GLU A 75 -6.45 2.09 2.41
N VAL A 76 -6.54 0.94 1.73
CA VAL A 76 -5.45 0.36 0.90
C VAL A 76 -5.96 -0.06 -0.50
N HIS A 77 -7.28 -0.08 -0.69
CA HIS A 77 -7.92 -0.28 -1.99
C HIS A 77 -8.17 1.06 -2.65
N PHE A 78 -7.42 1.34 -3.71
CA PHE A 78 -7.65 2.48 -4.59
C PHE A 78 -8.07 1.98 -5.96
N ALA A 79 -8.89 2.79 -6.63
CA ALA A 79 -9.55 2.51 -7.91
C ALA A 79 -8.86 1.47 -8.83
N GLY A 80 -9.64 0.55 -9.39
CA GLY A 80 -9.17 -0.42 -10.40
C GLY A 80 -9.15 -1.87 -9.91
N SER A 81 -8.13 -2.62 -10.35
CA SER A 81 -7.89 -4.05 -10.08
C SER A 81 -7.09 -4.34 -8.80
N ASN A 82 -6.69 -3.30 -8.07
CA ASN A 82 -5.83 -3.43 -6.91
C ASN A 82 -6.56 -4.09 -5.72
N PHE A 83 -5.89 -5.05 -5.09
CA PHE A 83 -6.32 -5.70 -3.85
C PHE A 83 -5.49 -5.22 -2.64
N GLY A 84 -6.06 -5.28 -1.44
CA GLY A 84 -5.65 -4.51 -0.28
C GLY A 84 -6.58 -4.74 0.90
N VAL A 85 -6.04 -5.25 2.00
CA VAL A 85 -6.75 -5.34 3.27
C VAL A 85 -5.84 -4.97 4.44
N ILE A 86 -6.45 -4.47 5.51
CA ILE A 86 -5.77 -4.01 6.73
C ILE A 86 -6.38 -4.74 7.93
N SER A 87 -5.52 -5.16 8.85
CA SER A 87 -5.91 -5.65 10.15
C SER A 87 -5.35 -4.75 11.25
N ASP A 88 -6.17 -4.45 12.25
CA ASP A 88 -5.75 -3.78 13.48
C ASP A 88 -5.23 -4.83 14.48
N LEU A 89 -3.95 -4.75 14.82
CA LEU A 89 -3.29 -5.64 15.76
C LEU A 89 -3.32 -5.10 17.20
N GLY A 90 -3.91 -3.94 17.42
CA GLY A 90 -3.98 -3.27 18.72
C GLY A 90 -2.65 -2.60 19.12
N ASN A 91 -2.49 -2.34 20.42
CA ASN A 91 -1.31 -1.66 20.96
C ASN A 91 -0.12 -2.63 21.13
N VAL A 92 0.50 -2.99 20.01
CA VAL A 92 1.68 -3.88 19.98
C VAL A 92 2.89 -3.14 19.41
N PRO A 93 4.13 -3.35 19.89
CA PRO A 93 5.28 -2.67 19.31
C PRO A 93 5.56 -3.13 17.86
N LEU A 94 5.75 -2.18 16.94
CA LEU A 94 5.99 -2.47 15.52
C LEU A 94 7.18 -3.42 15.27
N LYS A 95 8.20 -3.36 16.14
CA LYS A 95 9.40 -4.22 16.09
C LYS A 95 9.09 -5.70 16.36
N GLU A 96 7.98 -6.01 17.03
CA GLU A 96 7.60 -7.38 17.41
C GLU A 96 6.74 -8.08 16.36
N VAL A 97 6.23 -7.33 15.37
CA VAL A 97 5.41 -7.88 14.31
C VAL A 97 6.30 -8.48 13.23
N THR A 98 6.24 -9.79 13.08
CA THR A 98 6.85 -10.55 11.97
C THR A 98 5.81 -10.76 10.86
N ALA A 99 6.25 -11.24 9.69
CA ALA A 99 5.32 -11.60 8.61
C ALA A 99 4.29 -12.66 9.04
N SER A 100 4.70 -13.64 9.85
CA SER A 100 3.78 -14.66 10.39
C SER A 100 2.79 -14.09 11.41
N LYS A 101 3.26 -13.25 12.35
CA LYS A 101 2.41 -12.64 13.37
C LYS A 101 1.41 -11.62 12.82
N ALA A 102 1.63 -11.12 11.60
CA ALA A 102 0.68 -10.20 10.95
C ALA A 102 -0.68 -10.85 10.66
N PHE A 103 -0.75 -12.18 10.53
CA PHE A 103 -2.00 -12.91 10.25
C PHE A 103 -2.63 -13.53 11.51
N ASN A 104 -1.82 -13.81 12.53
CA ASN A 104 -2.28 -14.34 13.81
C ASN A 104 -1.34 -13.84 14.91
N PHE A 105 -1.61 -12.65 15.44
CA PHE A 105 -0.67 -12.02 16.37
C PHE A 105 -0.68 -12.69 17.74
N ASN A 106 -1.87 -13.07 18.22
CA ASN A 106 -2.08 -13.73 19.50
C ASN A 106 -1.61 -15.19 19.49
N ASN A 107 -1.30 -15.74 18.31
CA ASN A 107 -0.93 -17.13 18.07
C ASN A 107 -1.97 -18.11 18.65
N THR A 108 -3.24 -17.72 18.58
CA THR A 108 -4.36 -18.54 19.05
C THR A 108 -4.85 -19.39 17.89
N VAL A 109 -4.89 -20.71 18.09
CA VAL A 109 -5.40 -21.63 17.07
C VAL A 109 -6.88 -21.35 16.83
N GLY A 110 -7.23 -20.98 15.59
CA GLY A 110 -8.62 -20.69 15.21
C GLY A 110 -9.06 -19.25 15.39
N GLU A 111 -8.19 -18.36 15.87
CA GLU A 111 -8.43 -16.91 15.89
C GLU A 111 -7.34 -16.23 15.04
N ASP A 112 -7.67 -16.00 13.77
CA ASP A 112 -6.84 -15.19 12.89
C ASP A 112 -7.23 -13.71 13.03
N ASN A 113 -6.30 -12.83 12.69
CA ASN A 113 -6.60 -11.41 12.66
C ASN A 113 -7.63 -11.12 11.56
N GLU A 114 -8.67 -10.33 11.87
CA GLU A 114 -9.66 -9.94 10.87
C GLU A 114 -9.11 -8.84 9.96
N PHE A 115 -9.34 -8.99 8.65
CA PHE A 115 -8.84 -8.09 7.61
C PHE A 115 -10.00 -7.36 6.93
N PHE A 116 -9.91 -6.05 6.88
CA PHE A 116 -10.92 -5.15 6.33
C PHE A 116 -10.34 -4.29 5.20
N ALA A 117 -11.18 -3.83 4.28
CA ALA A 117 -10.74 -2.88 3.24
C ALA A 117 -10.37 -1.51 3.84
N THR A 118 -11.02 -1.13 4.94
CA THR A 118 -10.75 0.11 5.69
C THR A 118 -10.74 -0.16 7.19
N VAL A 119 -9.93 0.60 7.93
CA VAL A 119 -9.86 0.53 9.41
C VAL A 119 -9.83 1.93 10.02
N PRO A 120 -10.46 2.16 11.18
CA PRO A 120 -10.41 3.47 11.84
C PRO A 120 -8.98 3.81 12.28
N VAL A 121 -8.67 5.11 12.35
CA VAL A 121 -7.41 5.56 12.96
C VAL A 121 -7.52 5.54 14.48
N VAL A 122 -6.75 4.66 15.11
CA VAL A 122 -6.59 4.59 16.57
C VAL A 122 -5.13 4.88 16.94
N SER A 123 -4.93 5.80 17.90
CA SER A 123 -3.59 6.18 18.36
C SER A 123 -2.88 4.99 19.01
N GLU A 124 -1.56 4.90 18.83
CA GLU A 124 -0.71 3.83 19.37
C GLU A 124 -1.02 2.42 18.87
N HIS A 125 -2.02 2.25 18.00
CA HIS A 125 -2.30 0.96 17.38
C HIS A 125 -1.30 0.66 16.27
N THR A 126 -1.04 -0.63 16.10
CA THR A 126 -0.26 -1.18 15.00
C THR A 126 -1.15 -1.99 14.10
N TYR A 127 -0.95 -1.85 12.80
CA TYR A 127 -1.76 -2.45 11.77
C TYR A 127 -0.87 -3.29 10.87
N ALA A 128 -1.45 -4.34 10.29
CA ALA A 128 -0.87 -5.09 9.19
C ALA A 128 -1.67 -4.83 7.92
N ALA A 129 -1.01 -4.40 6.85
CA ALA A 129 -1.61 -4.21 5.54
C ALA A 129 -1.04 -5.22 4.54
N LEU A 130 -1.93 -6.00 3.93
CA LEU A 130 -1.63 -6.88 2.82
C LEU A 130 -2.16 -6.22 1.55
N ILE A 131 -1.28 -5.96 0.59
CA ILE A 131 -1.63 -5.36 -0.70
C ILE A 131 -1.20 -6.26 -1.84
N ALA A 132 -1.96 -6.22 -2.94
CA ALA A 132 -1.64 -6.87 -4.19
C ALA A 132 -2.02 -5.96 -5.36
N ARG A 133 -1.02 -5.59 -6.14
CA ARG A 133 -1.11 -4.72 -7.31
C ARG A 133 -0.50 -5.44 -8.51
N ASP A 134 -0.61 -4.80 -9.67
CA ASP A 134 -0.12 -5.34 -10.94
C ASP A 134 1.37 -5.68 -10.89
N ASN A 135 2.19 -4.87 -10.22
CA ASN A 135 3.64 -5.00 -10.15
C ASN A 135 4.18 -5.51 -8.80
N ILE A 136 3.40 -5.40 -7.71
CA ILE A 136 3.86 -5.74 -6.36
C ILE A 136 2.77 -6.36 -5.50
N ARG A 137 3.13 -7.39 -4.74
CA ARG A 137 2.36 -7.86 -3.59
C ARG A 137 3.20 -7.59 -2.36
N ALA A 138 2.66 -6.94 -1.34
CA ALA A 138 3.44 -6.60 -0.16
C ALA A 138 2.63 -6.80 1.12
N LEU A 139 3.34 -7.21 2.16
CA LEU A 139 2.91 -7.16 3.54
C LEU A 139 3.76 -6.11 4.23
N PHE A 140 3.13 -5.07 4.75
CA PHE A 140 3.79 -4.08 5.59
C PHE A 140 2.98 -3.85 6.86
N VAL A 141 3.66 -3.37 7.88
CA VAL A 141 3.06 -3.03 9.16
C VAL A 141 3.32 -1.57 9.45
N PHE A 142 2.38 -0.91 10.11
CA PHE A 142 2.52 0.48 10.49
C PHE A 142 1.91 0.74 11.86
N ARG A 143 2.50 1.66 12.61
CA ARG A 143 2.08 2.06 13.95
C ARG A 143 1.84 3.56 13.98
N ILE A 144 0.75 3.96 14.63
CA ILE A 144 0.39 5.38 14.77
C ILE A 144 1.14 5.96 15.96
N GLU A 145 2.05 6.89 15.67
CA GLU A 145 2.90 7.54 16.67
C GLU A 145 2.27 8.83 17.18
N ASN A 146 1.59 9.57 16.30
CA ASN A 146 0.85 10.77 16.64
C ASN A 146 -0.34 10.94 15.69
N TYR A 147 -1.49 11.38 16.21
CA TYR A 147 -2.71 11.55 15.44
C TYR A 147 -3.51 12.75 15.93
N GLN A 148 -3.77 13.68 15.02
CA GLN A 148 -4.74 14.75 15.17
C GLN A 148 -5.88 14.55 14.17
N HIS A 149 -7.12 14.53 14.67
CA HIS A 149 -8.31 14.36 13.84
C HIS A 149 -8.41 15.41 12.71
N ASN A 150 -8.63 14.96 11.46
CA ASN A 150 -8.58 15.74 10.20
C ASN A 150 -7.25 16.51 9.97
N GLY A 151 -6.24 16.27 10.79
CA GLY A 151 -4.99 17.00 10.81
C GLY A 151 -3.79 16.08 10.62
N PRO A 152 -2.60 16.51 11.10
CA PRO A 152 -1.39 15.73 10.93
C PRO A 152 -1.45 14.37 11.60
N LEU A 153 -0.90 13.36 10.91
CA LEU A 153 -0.73 12.01 11.40
C LEU A 153 0.71 11.58 11.14
N THR A 154 1.39 11.07 12.16
CA THR A 154 2.71 10.46 12.01
C THR A 154 2.61 8.97 12.28
N LEU A 155 3.19 8.18 11.38
CA LEU A 155 3.30 6.74 11.55
C LEU A 155 4.73 6.27 11.32
N SER A 156 5.10 5.21 12.03
CA SER A 156 6.25 4.38 11.70
C SER A 156 5.77 3.17 10.91
N TYR A 157 6.54 2.70 9.94
CA TYR A 157 6.20 1.54 9.13
C TYR A 157 7.42 0.68 8.78
N ALA A 158 7.18 -0.59 8.49
CA ALA A 158 8.19 -1.50 7.95
C ALA A 158 7.56 -2.50 6.98
N VAL A 159 8.20 -2.69 5.82
CA VAL A 159 7.81 -3.75 4.88
C VAL A 159 8.37 -5.08 5.36
N LYS A 160 7.51 -6.07 5.55
CA LYS A 160 7.88 -7.40 6.10
C LYS A 160 8.12 -8.42 5.01
N GLN A 161 7.39 -8.30 3.91
CA GLN A 161 7.53 -9.17 2.75
C GLN A 161 7.03 -8.43 1.51
N TYR A 162 7.64 -8.70 0.36
CA TYR A 162 7.04 -8.37 -0.92
C TYR A 162 7.40 -9.41 -1.98
N GLY A 163 6.59 -9.48 -3.03
CA GLY A 163 6.85 -10.22 -4.26
C GLY A 163 6.61 -9.29 -5.46
N ILE A 164 7.47 -9.38 -6.46
CA ILE A 164 7.35 -8.60 -7.70
C ILE A 164 6.59 -9.44 -8.71
N ASN A 165 5.50 -8.90 -9.25
CA ASN A 165 4.79 -9.52 -10.36
C ASN A 165 5.37 -8.98 -11.67
N GLN A 166 5.95 -9.87 -12.47
CA GLN A 166 6.51 -9.51 -13.79
C GLN A 166 5.66 -10.03 -14.95
N SER A 167 4.56 -10.76 -14.69
CA SER A 167 3.73 -11.31 -15.75
C SER A 167 2.56 -10.40 -16.09
N VAL A 168 2.47 -9.99 -17.35
CA VAL A 168 1.30 -9.33 -17.96
C VAL A 168 0.44 -10.33 -18.74
N GLN A 169 0.64 -11.64 -18.53
CA GLN A 169 -0.07 -12.69 -19.26
C GLN A 169 -1.30 -13.15 -18.48
N GLU A 170 -2.47 -13.03 -19.09
CA GLU A 170 -3.68 -13.71 -18.63
C GLU A 170 -3.51 -15.22 -18.80
N ALA A 171 -4.10 -15.99 -17.87
CA ALA A 171 -4.08 -17.45 -17.97
C ALA A 171 -4.83 -17.89 -19.25
N PRO A 172 -4.33 -18.89 -20.00
CA PRO A 172 -5.06 -19.43 -21.15
C PRO A 172 -6.49 -19.84 -20.78
N GLY A 173 -7.48 -19.28 -21.47
CA GLY A 173 -8.90 -19.54 -21.22
C GLY A 173 -9.56 -18.61 -20.19
N PHE A 174 -8.84 -17.65 -19.62
CA PHE A 174 -9.45 -16.60 -18.81
C PHE A 174 -10.44 -15.77 -19.63
N SER A 175 -11.60 -15.48 -19.05
CA SER A 175 -12.59 -14.54 -19.58
C SER A 175 -13.41 -14.00 -18.43
N TRP A 176 -13.50 -12.67 -18.32
CA TRP A 176 -14.35 -11.98 -17.34
C TRP A 176 -15.84 -12.36 -17.44
N ASN A 177 -16.26 -12.92 -18.57
CA ASN A 177 -17.63 -13.32 -18.84
C ASN A 177 -17.83 -14.85 -18.89
N ALA A 178 -16.79 -15.64 -18.58
CA ALA A 178 -16.94 -17.09 -18.54
C ALA A 178 -17.88 -17.47 -17.38
N PRO A 179 -18.92 -18.30 -17.62
CA PRO A 179 -19.71 -18.85 -16.54
C PRO A 179 -18.88 -19.87 -15.72
N ASN A 180 -19.22 -20.01 -14.43
CA ASN A 180 -18.70 -21.12 -13.63
C ASN A 180 -19.26 -22.44 -14.20
N HIS A 181 -18.39 -23.42 -14.42
CA HIS A 181 -18.76 -24.79 -14.77
C HIS A 181 -18.85 -25.67 -13.52
#